data_AF-A0A8B9P2Q4-F1
#
_entry.id   AF-A0A8B9P2Q4-F1
#
_cell.length_a   1.000
_cell.length_b   1.000
_cell.length_c   1.000
_cell.angle_alpha   90.00
_cell.angle_beta   90.00
_cell.angle_gamma   90.00
#
_symmetry.space_group_name_H-M   'P 1'
#
loop_
_entity.id
_entity.type
_entity.pdbx_description
1 polymer ?
#
loop_
_entity_poly.entity_id
_entity_poly.type
_entity_poly.pdbx_seq_one_letter_code
_entity_poly.pdbx_strand_id
1 'polypeptide(L)'
;MFLTTALLRKRIPGKQWIGKYRRPRAVTLSMKQAMIRRLEIEAENEYWLSRPYLTQEQEYNHNAEGRHAKWEAFREQNYLCISPLDAVVV
;
A
#
# COMPACT_ATOMS: atom_id res chain seq x y z
N MET A 1 37.12 4.57 36.11
CA MET A 1 36.29 5.75 35.79
C MET A 1 34.82 5.40 36.02
N PHE A 2 34.23 5.82 37.15
CA PHE A 2 32.83 5.53 37.51
C PHE A 2 31.81 6.20 36.56
N LEU A 3 32.21 7.29 35.90
CA LEU A 3 31.37 8.02 34.95
C LEU A 3 31.07 7.21 33.68
N THR A 4 32.03 6.43 33.18
CA THR A 4 31.85 5.64 31.94
C THR A 4 30.96 4.42 32.17
N THR A 5 31.05 3.78 33.34
CA THR A 5 30.16 2.66 33.73
C THR A 5 28.75 3.13 34.05
N ALA A 6 28.58 4.34 34.61
CA ALA A 6 27.26 4.93 34.84
C ALA A 6 26.53 5.28 33.52
N LEU A 7 27.25 5.80 32.52
CA LEU A 7 26.68 6.18 31.21
C LEU A 7 26.35 4.97 30.32
N LEU A 8 27.08 3.85 30.46
CA LEU A 8 26.90 2.64 29.64
C LEU A 8 25.98 1.57 30.28
N ARG A 9 25.34 1.87 31.41
CA ARG A 9 24.56 0.90 32.23
C ARG A 9 23.36 0.25 31.54
N LYS A 10 22.83 0.82 30.45
CA LYS A 10 21.65 0.30 29.71
C LYS A 10 22.01 -0.18 28.29
N ARG A 11 23.13 -0.89 28.13
CA ARG A 11 23.54 -1.44 26.84
C ARG A 11 22.76 -2.72 26.52
N ILE A 12 22.06 -2.73 25.38
CA ILE A 12 21.41 -3.92 24.83
C ILE A 12 22.45 -4.68 24.00
N PRO A 13 22.63 -6.00 24.20
CA PRO A 13 23.59 -6.77 23.42
C PRO A 13 23.10 -6.93 21.97
N GLY A 14 23.99 -6.74 20.99
CA GLY A 14 23.67 -6.91 19.57
C GLY A 14 22.79 -5.81 18.97
N LYS A 15 21.93 -6.17 18.01
CA LYS A 15 21.01 -5.25 17.31
C LYS A 15 19.72 -5.07 18.12
N GLN A 16 19.21 -3.84 18.23
CA GLN A 16 18.12 -3.50 19.16
C GLN A 16 16.78 -4.22 18.87
N TRP A 17 16.49 -4.53 17.61
CA TRP A 17 15.17 -5.04 17.16
C TRP A 17 15.20 -6.48 16.65
N ILE A 18 16.35 -7.17 16.74
CA ILE A 18 16.58 -8.50 16.17
C ILE A 18 17.34 -9.36 17.19
N GLY A 19 17.17 -10.69 17.16
CA GLY A 19 17.85 -11.62 18.07
C GLY A 19 17.08 -11.93 19.36
N LYS A 20 17.76 -12.53 20.35
CA LYS A 20 17.14 -13.00 21.61
C LYS A 20 16.81 -11.85 22.57
N TYR A 21 17.76 -10.93 22.76
CA TYR A 21 17.63 -9.82 23.72
C TYR A 21 17.33 -8.51 22.98
N ARG A 22 16.04 -8.22 22.78
CA ARG A 22 15.55 -7.02 22.07
C ARG A 22 15.12 -5.94 23.06
N ARG A 23 14.99 -4.70 22.57
CA ARG A 23 14.35 -3.63 23.35
C ARG A 23 12.83 -3.84 23.41
N PRO A 24 12.21 -3.90 24.59
CA PRO A 24 10.75 -3.95 24.68
C PRO A 24 10.14 -2.65 24.17
N ARG A 25 9.20 -2.73 23.23
CA ARG A 25 8.42 -1.60 22.74
C ARG A 25 7.02 -1.66 23.34
N ALA A 26 6.77 -0.87 24.38
CA ALA A 26 5.44 -0.77 24.97
C ALA A 26 4.46 -0.08 24.01
N VAL A 27 3.24 -0.59 23.93
CA VAL A 27 2.18 0.03 23.14
C VAL A 27 1.62 1.21 23.92
N THR A 28 1.72 2.41 23.34
CA THR A 28 1.20 3.63 23.93
C THR A 28 -0.30 3.76 23.70
N LEU A 29 -0.96 4.62 24.49
CA LEU A 29 -2.38 4.92 24.31
C LEU A 29 -2.68 5.51 22.93
N SER A 30 -1.81 6.37 22.42
CA SER A 30 -1.93 6.98 21.08
C SER A 30 -1.91 5.93 19.96
N MET A 31 -1.09 4.89 20.09
CA MET A 31 -1.05 3.77 19.13
C MET A 31 -2.37 3.00 19.15
N LYS A 32 -2.96 2.77 20.32
CA LYS A 32 -4.27 2.12 20.45
C LYS A 32 -5.38 2.96 19.82
N GLN A 33 -5.41 4.26 20.09
CA GLN A 33 -6.38 5.17 19.50
C GLN A 33 -6.23 5.27 17.97
N ALA A 34 -5.01 5.26 17.45
CA ALA A 34 -4.77 5.22 16.00
C ALA A 34 -5.27 3.92 15.37
N MET A 35 -5.07 2.79 16.04
CA MET A 35 -5.58 1.49 15.60
C MET A 35 -7.11 1.45 15.60
N ILE A 36 -7.76 1.91 16.68
CA ILE A 36 -9.22 1.94 16.78
C ILE A 36 -9.82 2.78 15.64
N ARG A 37 -9.29 3.98 15.40
CA ARG A 37 -9.76 4.82 14.28
C ARG A 37 -9.66 4.14 12.91
N ARG A 38 -8.62 3.32 12.69
CA ARG A 38 -8.48 2.56 11.45
C ARG A 38 -9.52 1.45 11.33
N LEU A 39 -9.79 0.75 12.43
CA LEU A 39 -10.82 -0.29 12.49
C LEU A 39 -12.22 0.29 12.28
N GLU A 40 -12.50 1.48 12.81
CA GLU A 40 -13.77 2.18 12.58
C GLU A 40 -13.98 2.51 11.09
N ILE A 41 -12.93 3.01 10.42
CA ILE A 41 -12.96 3.26 8.96
C ILE A 41 -13.17 1.96 8.18
N GLU A 42 -12.51 0.87 8.59
CA GLU A 42 -12.65 -0.43 7.94
C GLU A 42 -14.07 -0.97 8.07
N ALA A 43 -14.67 -0.89 9.27
CA ALA A 43 -16.06 -1.28 9.50
C ALA A 43 -17.05 -0.44 8.68
N GLU A 44 -16.81 0.86 8.55
CA GLU A 44 -17.62 1.73 7.68
C GLU A 44 -17.50 1.31 6.20
N ASN A 45 -16.28 1.04 5.73
CA ASN A 45 -16.05 0.59 4.36
C ASN A 45 -16.75 -0.76 4.08
N GLU A 46 -16.66 -1.71 5.00
CA GLU A 46 -17.34 -3.01 4.88
C GLU A 46 -18.85 -2.83 4.74
N TYR A 47 -19.46 -1.93 5.53
CA TYR A 47 -20.87 -1.61 5.41
C TYR A 47 -21.22 -1.10 4.00
N TRP A 48 -20.47 -0.14 3.48
CA TRP A 48 -20.74 0.43 2.16
C TRP A 48 -20.49 -0.56 1.01
N LEU A 49 -19.48 -1.42 1.14
CA LEU A 49 -19.15 -2.41 0.11
C LEU A 49 -20.06 -3.65 0.15
N SER A 50 -20.80 -3.87 1.23
CA SER A 50 -21.70 -5.03 1.37
C SER A 50 -22.92 -5.02 0.44
N ARG A 51 -23.26 -3.86 -0.15
CA ARG A 51 -24.48 -3.67 -0.94
C ARG A 51 -24.17 -3.26 -2.38
N PRO A 52 -23.86 -4.22 -3.26
CA PRO A 52 -23.63 -3.92 -4.67
C PRO A 52 -24.94 -3.52 -5.36
N TYR A 53 -24.83 -2.65 -6.37
CA TYR A 53 -25.97 -2.21 -7.18
C TYR A 53 -26.34 -3.21 -8.28
N LEU A 54 -25.33 -3.82 -8.92
CA LEU A 54 -25.52 -4.86 -9.94
C LEU A 54 -25.14 -6.22 -9.38
N THR A 55 -25.81 -7.24 -9.88
CA THR A 55 -25.35 -8.63 -9.72
C THR A 55 -24.20 -8.91 -10.69
N GLN A 56 -23.40 -9.94 -10.39
CA GLN A 56 -22.25 -10.31 -11.22
C GLN A 56 -22.65 -10.66 -12.67
N GLU A 57 -23.82 -11.26 -12.85
CA GLU A 57 -24.35 -11.60 -14.19
C GLU A 57 -24.70 -10.33 -14.99
N GLN A 58 -25.22 -9.29 -14.33
CA GLN A 58 -25.56 -8.02 -14.97
C GLN A 58 -24.31 -7.18 -15.28
N GLU A 59 -23.27 -7.28 -14.45
CA GLU A 59 -22.00 -6.60 -14.69
C GLU A 59 -21.23 -7.21 -15.88
N TYR A 60 -21.47 -8.49 -16.16
CA TYR A 60 -20.76 -9.22 -17.20
C TYR A 60 -20.87 -8.52 -18.57
N ASN A 61 -19.72 -8.13 -19.12
CA ASN A 61 -19.55 -7.46 -20.42
C ASN A 61 -20.32 -6.14 -20.64
N HIS A 62 -20.93 -5.55 -19.61
CA HIS A 62 -21.71 -4.30 -19.74
C HIS A 62 -20.92 -3.14 -20.37
N ASN A 63 -19.60 -3.07 -20.14
CA ASN A 63 -18.73 -2.00 -20.68
C ASN A 63 -17.56 -2.55 -21.53
N ALA A 64 -17.77 -3.64 -22.26
CA ALA A 64 -16.72 -4.23 -23.10
C ALA A 64 -16.29 -3.27 -24.22
N GLU A 65 -17.25 -2.69 -24.95
CA GLU A 65 -17.00 -1.79 -26.08
C GLU A 65 -16.26 -0.52 -25.65
N GLY A 66 -16.68 0.10 -24.54
CA GLY A 66 -16.03 1.30 -24.01
C GLY A 66 -14.59 1.03 -23.54
N ARG A 67 -14.30 -0.15 -22.98
CA ARG A 67 -12.91 -0.56 -22.67
C ARG A 67 -12.08 -0.75 -23.93
N HIS A 68 -12.66 -1.35 -24.98
CA HIS A 68 -11.97 -1.54 -26.26
C HIS A 68 -11.60 -0.21 -26.91
N ALA A 69 -12.56 0.72 -27.03
CA ALA A 69 -12.32 2.04 -27.61
C ALA A 69 -11.26 2.84 -26.82
N LYS A 70 -11.27 2.76 -25.47
CA LYS A 70 -10.23 3.38 -24.64
C LYS A 70 -8.85 2.79 -24.88
N TRP A 71 -8.77 1.48 -25.08
CA TRP A 71 -7.51 0.79 -25.35
C TRP A 71 -6.98 1.12 -26.74
N GLU A 72 -7.83 1.18 -27.77
CA GLU A 72 -7.43 1.59 -29.13
C GLU A 72 -6.91 3.02 -29.15
N ALA A 73 -7.61 3.95 -28.48
CA ALA A 73 -7.16 5.33 -28.35
C ALA A 73 -5.81 5.44 -27.62
N PHE A 74 -5.61 4.68 -26.55
CA PHE A 74 -4.31 4.61 -25.84
C PHE A 74 -3.21 4.03 -26.72
N ARG A 75 -3.52 2.96 -27.48
CA ARG A 75 -2.58 2.33 -28.41
C ARG A 75 -2.16 3.31 -29.50
N GLU A 76 -3.11 4.00 -30.11
CA GLU A 76 -2.85 5.03 -31.13
C GLU A 76 -2.04 6.20 -30.57
N GLN A 77 -2.33 6.66 -29.35
CA GLN A 77 -1.54 7.69 -28.67
C GLN A 77 -0.09 7.26 -28.41
N ASN A 78 0.14 5.99 -28.03
CA ASN A 78 1.50 5.49 -27.84
C ASN A 78 2.25 5.27 -29.17
N TYR A 79 1.57 4.88 -30.24
CA TYR A 79 2.19 4.83 -31.55
C TYR A 79 2.51 6.23 -32.10
N LEU A 80 1.76 7.26 -31.70
CA LEU A 80 2.05 8.66 -32.06
C LEU A 80 3.21 9.27 -31.27
N CYS A 81 3.54 8.75 -30.08
CA CYS A 81 4.70 9.22 -29.29
C CYS A 81 6.02 8.50 -29.64
N ILE A 82 5.95 7.36 -30.34
CA ILE A 82 7.10 6.73 -30.98
C ILE A 82 7.18 7.30 -32.40
N SER A 83 8.10 8.23 -32.64
CA SER A 83 8.26 8.78 -33.99
C SER A 83 8.65 7.65 -34.98
N PRO A 84 8.16 7.66 -36.25
CA PRO A 84 8.59 6.67 -37.25
C PRO A 84 10.08 6.74 -37.56
N LEU A 85 10.77 7.82 -37.15
CA LEU A 85 12.21 8.02 -37.32
C LEU A 85 13.05 7.14 -36.37
N ASP A 86 12.47 6.63 -35.28
CA ASP A 86 13.17 5.75 -34.33
C ASP A 86 13.02 4.25 -34.67
N ALA A 87 12.09 3.90 -35.57
CA ALA A 87 11.83 2.52 -35.98
C ALA A 87 12.64 2.05 -37.22
N VAL A 88 13.34 2.96 -37.89
CA VAL A 88 14.11 2.69 -39.14
C VAL A 88 15.61 2.44 -38.86
N VAL A 89 16.06 2.45 -37.59
CA VAL A 89 17.49 2.34 -37.21
C VAL A 89 17.83 0.98 -36.55
N VAL A 90 17.17 -0.12 -36.93
CA VAL A 90 17.64 -1.49 -36.58
C VAL A 90 17.84 -2.31 -37.84
#